data_AF-A0A345D7D9-F1
#
_entry.id   AF-A0A345D7D9-F1
#
_cell.length_a   1.000
_cell.length_b   1.000
_cell.length_c   1.000
_cell.angle_alpha   90.00
_cell.angle_beta   90.00
_cell.angle_gamma   90.00
#
_symmetry.space_group_name_H-M   'P 1'
#
loop_
_entity.id
_entity.type
_entity.pdbx_description
1 polymer ?
#
loop_
_entity_poly.entity_id
_entity_poly.type
_entity_poly.pdbx_seq_one_letter_code
_entity_poly.pdbx_strand_id
1 'polypeptide(L)'
;MKQIVLKTSLLMTLSSLLVACSGGGGSAGNRADQAQPVQLPQIVIPPQKTSLANKQQIQIPTTQNSFKHIEEEKMIKDTTNDWFKSCVSSYQNTCSAESKDTIKIYNLKTEENDTGIGPRNKTTEHSQIIILQVGDNNGDNYHFTLLDNNSMYYGYRQRANSDETGIHYDLIYTIENQALIGDIPRNYTATYKKNHGFIYTPYNLSSISENNILKKGNVEIYYRDGNVTGDVYHPDNQTNAIFKITGSGNQLTIASTKNIRDSDTSIEPNEKAVMDVKFIHSTQDIKDYKYIVGTSKTVGDPSKTGWSALLFAEKQ
;
A
#
# COMPACT_ATOMS: atom_id res chain seq x y z
N MET A 1 24.45 -7.90 -39.53
CA MET A 1 25.63 -7.14 -39.08
C MET A 1 25.75 -5.85 -39.87
N LYS A 2 25.31 -4.72 -39.30
CA LYS A 2 25.78 -3.37 -39.65
C LYS A 2 25.72 -2.54 -38.37
N GLN A 3 26.89 -2.25 -37.81
CA GLN A 3 27.05 -1.40 -36.64
C GLN A 3 26.93 0.05 -37.06
N ILE A 4 26.18 0.84 -36.30
CA ILE A 4 26.30 2.30 -36.30
C ILE A 4 26.67 2.68 -34.88
N VAL A 5 27.93 3.06 -34.72
CA VAL A 5 28.52 3.69 -33.54
C VAL A 5 28.35 5.20 -33.73
N LEU A 6 27.70 5.89 -32.80
CA LEU A 6 27.92 7.32 -32.63
C LEU A 6 28.33 7.59 -31.18
N LYS A 7 29.59 8.00 -31.04
CA LYS A 7 30.23 8.44 -29.81
C LYS A 7 29.91 9.92 -29.57
N THR A 8 29.68 10.23 -28.28
CA THR A 8 30.09 11.44 -27.54
C THR A 8 29.70 12.82 -28.08
N SER A 9 29.02 13.62 -27.26
CA SER A 9 29.70 14.69 -26.50
C SER A 9 28.78 15.34 -25.47
N LEU A 10 29.28 15.34 -24.24
CA LEU A 10 28.82 16.02 -23.05
C LEU A 10 29.10 17.53 -23.21
N LEU A 11 28.11 18.40 -23.04
CA LEU A 11 28.32 19.85 -22.88
C LEU A 11 27.67 20.30 -21.57
N MET A 12 28.51 20.36 -20.55
CA MET A 12 28.30 21.10 -19.31
C MET A 12 28.47 22.59 -19.59
N THR A 13 27.47 23.40 -19.26
CA THR A 13 27.68 24.85 -19.03
C THR A 13 27.00 25.27 -17.74
N LEU A 14 27.83 25.44 -16.71
CA LEU A 14 27.59 26.27 -15.54
C LEU A 14 27.32 27.72 -15.97
N SER A 15 26.34 28.39 -15.35
CA SER A 15 26.40 29.83 -15.11
C SER A 15 25.47 30.23 -13.96
N SER A 16 26.11 30.55 -12.85
CA SER A 16 25.60 31.28 -11.69
C SER A 16 25.38 32.76 -12.01
N LEU A 17 24.22 33.31 -11.63
CA LEU A 17 24.03 34.74 -11.43
C LEU A 17 23.31 34.98 -10.10
N LEU A 18 24.07 35.48 -9.13
CA LEU A 18 23.61 36.27 -8.00
C LEU A 18 23.66 37.74 -8.41
N VAL A 19 22.60 38.52 -8.18
CA VAL A 19 22.69 39.93 -7.78
C VAL A 19 21.55 40.24 -6.80
N ALA A 20 21.93 40.96 -5.75
CA ALA A 20 21.17 41.36 -4.58
C ALA A 20 20.57 42.78 -4.70
N CYS A 21 19.97 43.23 -3.59
CA CYS A 21 19.61 44.61 -3.20
C CYS A 21 18.24 45.09 -3.73
N SER A 22 17.41 45.83 -3.00
CA SER A 22 17.52 46.59 -1.74
C SER A 22 16.11 46.72 -1.12
N GLY A 23 15.94 46.79 0.21
CA GLY A 23 15.78 48.04 0.98
C GLY A 23 14.28 48.41 1.11
N GLY A 24 13.69 48.80 2.23
CA GLY A 24 14.10 49.08 3.61
C GLY A 24 12.93 49.80 4.32
N GLY A 25 12.91 49.78 5.65
CA GLY A 25 12.09 50.65 6.54
C GLY A 25 10.63 50.22 6.71
N GLY A 26 10.03 50.08 7.89
CA GLY A 26 10.37 50.57 9.23
C GLY A 26 9.25 51.49 9.73
N SER A 27 8.42 51.05 10.68
CA SER A 27 8.00 51.84 11.86
C SER A 27 6.92 51.16 12.68
N ALA A 28 7.02 51.45 13.98
CA ALA A 28 6.33 50.86 15.12
C ALA A 28 4.86 51.27 15.28
N GLY A 29 4.14 50.45 16.03
CA GLY A 29 2.85 50.79 16.63
C GLY A 29 2.51 49.84 17.76
N ASN A 30 2.89 50.20 18.99
CA ASN A 30 2.39 49.58 20.22
C ASN A 30 0.92 49.93 20.42
N ARG A 31 0.06 48.94 20.67
CA ARG A 31 -0.99 49.03 21.70
C ARG A 31 -1.50 47.64 22.07
N ALA A 32 -1.40 47.35 23.36
CA ALA A 32 -2.09 46.27 24.03
C ALA A 32 -3.60 46.54 24.04
N ASP A 33 -4.42 45.49 23.90
CA ASP A 33 -5.57 45.25 24.78
C ASP A 33 -6.14 43.83 24.56
N GLN A 34 -6.97 43.45 25.52
CA GLN A 34 -7.12 42.13 26.12
C GLN A 34 -7.98 41.10 25.36
N ALA A 35 -7.86 39.87 25.85
CA ALA A 35 -8.53 38.64 25.45
C ALA A 35 -10.06 38.62 25.61
N GLN A 36 -10.74 37.86 24.75
CA GLN A 36 -11.95 37.10 25.07
C GLN A 36 -11.94 35.72 24.37
N PRO A 37 -12.35 34.63 25.05
CA PRO A 37 -12.40 33.29 24.49
C PRO A 37 -13.69 33.04 23.68
N VAL A 38 -13.55 32.35 22.55
CA VAL A 38 -14.68 31.88 21.73
C VAL A 38 -15.20 30.55 22.30
N GLN A 39 -16.49 30.53 22.66
CA GLN A 39 -17.25 29.37 23.12
C GLN A 39 -17.50 28.37 21.96
N LEU A 40 -17.21 27.08 22.17
CA LEU A 40 -17.65 26.00 21.27
C LEU A 40 -19.12 25.61 21.56
N PRO A 41 -19.92 25.22 20.55
CA PRO A 41 -21.28 24.71 20.75
C PRO A 41 -21.29 23.35 21.46
N GLN A 42 -22.12 23.22 22.51
CA GLN A 42 -22.41 21.94 23.18
C GLN A 42 -23.33 21.06 22.33
N ILE A 43 -22.92 19.80 22.12
CA ILE A 43 -23.76 18.75 21.53
C ILE A 43 -24.61 18.13 22.66
N VAL A 44 -25.92 18.11 22.46
CA VAL A 44 -26.91 17.45 23.35
C VAL A 44 -26.97 15.96 23.00
N ILE A 45 -26.72 15.10 23.99
CA ILE A 45 -26.91 13.63 23.90
C ILE A 45 -28.27 13.28 24.52
N PRO A 46 -29.18 12.58 23.81
CA PRO A 46 -30.38 12.02 24.42
C PRO A 46 -30.11 10.67 25.13
N PRO A 47 -30.86 10.35 26.21
CA PRO A 47 -30.49 9.30 27.18
C PRO A 47 -30.82 7.86 26.74
N GLN A 48 -29.96 6.93 27.19
CA GLN A 48 -30.12 5.47 27.14
C GLN A 48 -31.37 4.98 27.91
N LYS A 49 -32.06 3.98 27.34
CA LYS A 49 -32.96 3.07 28.06
C LYS A 49 -32.35 1.67 28.09
N THR A 50 -32.24 1.12 29.30
CA THR A 50 -31.99 -0.29 29.63
C THR A 50 -33.25 -1.14 29.43
N SER A 51 -33.13 -2.36 28.89
CA SER A 51 -33.92 -3.51 29.36
C SER A 51 -33.29 -4.87 29.01
N LEU A 52 -33.60 -5.84 29.86
CA LEU A 52 -33.02 -7.17 30.03
C LEU A 52 -33.35 -8.21 28.93
N ALA A 53 -32.44 -9.20 28.85
CA ALA A 53 -32.59 -10.65 28.66
C ALA A 53 -33.83 -11.22 27.95
N ASN A 54 -33.59 -12.09 26.96
CA ASN A 54 -34.14 -13.46 27.03
C ASN A 54 -33.37 -14.46 26.14
N LYS A 55 -33.07 -15.61 26.75
CA LYS A 55 -32.67 -16.86 26.08
C LYS A 55 -33.87 -17.44 25.35
N GLN A 56 -33.69 -17.98 24.15
CA GLN A 56 -34.50 -19.09 23.66
C GLN A 56 -33.69 -19.94 22.66
N GLN A 57 -33.45 -21.19 23.06
CA GLN A 57 -33.03 -22.31 22.21
C GLN A 57 -34.18 -22.67 21.27
N ILE A 58 -33.88 -23.01 20.02
CA ILE A 58 -34.76 -23.79 19.17
C ILE A 58 -33.98 -24.99 18.61
N GLN A 59 -34.63 -26.14 18.74
CA GLN A 59 -34.14 -27.49 18.52
C GLN A 59 -34.11 -27.88 17.03
N ILE A 60 -33.21 -28.81 16.74
CA ILE A 60 -33.01 -29.54 15.49
C ILE A 60 -34.12 -30.59 15.29
N PRO A 61 -34.61 -30.83 14.06
CA PRO A 61 -35.19 -32.11 13.68
C PRO A 61 -34.18 -32.98 12.90
N THR A 62 -33.98 -34.19 13.43
CA THR A 62 -33.23 -35.32 12.88
C THR A 62 -33.94 -35.95 11.67
N THR A 63 -33.16 -36.43 10.69
CA THR A 63 -33.52 -37.60 9.87
C THR A 63 -32.26 -38.34 9.43
N GLN A 64 -32.20 -39.64 9.76
CA GLN A 64 -31.17 -40.60 9.38
C GLN A 64 -31.55 -41.37 8.10
N ASN A 65 -30.52 -41.98 7.51
CA ASN A 65 -30.45 -43.04 6.45
C ASN A 65 -30.00 -42.50 5.09
N SER A 66 -29.07 -43.10 4.35
CA SER A 66 -28.36 -44.38 4.44
C SER A 66 -27.06 -44.29 3.61
N PHE A 67 -26.05 -45.10 3.97
CA PHE A 67 -24.74 -45.16 3.34
C PHE A 67 -24.75 -45.66 1.88
N LYS A 68 -24.01 -44.96 1.00
CA LYS A 68 -23.24 -45.59 -0.09
C LYS A 68 -21.88 -44.88 -0.20
N HIS A 69 -20.84 -45.71 -0.17
CA HIS A 69 -19.42 -45.39 -0.31
C HIS A 69 -19.05 -45.16 -1.79
N ILE A 70 -17.80 -44.74 -2.06
CA ILE A 70 -17.19 -44.23 -3.32
C ILE A 70 -17.33 -42.70 -3.41
N GLU A 71 -16.32 -41.83 -3.35
CA GLU A 71 -14.86 -41.90 -3.52
C GLU A 71 -14.26 -40.79 -2.64
N GLU A 72 -13.10 -41.02 -2.04
CA GLU A 72 -12.48 -40.12 -1.06
C GLU A 72 -11.90 -38.88 -1.77
N GLU A 73 -12.76 -37.92 -2.11
CA GLU A 73 -12.35 -36.51 -2.13
C GLU A 73 -11.86 -36.21 -0.72
N LYS A 74 -10.54 -36.19 -0.53
CA LYS A 74 -9.93 -35.48 0.59
C LYS A 74 -10.52 -34.07 0.54
N MET A 75 -11.52 -33.83 1.39
CA MET A 75 -11.87 -32.50 1.82
C MET A 75 -10.57 -31.86 2.29
N ILE A 76 -9.98 -31.03 1.43
CA ILE A 76 -9.09 -29.98 1.89
C ILE A 76 -9.98 -29.18 2.83
N LYS A 77 -9.76 -29.41 4.12
CA LYS A 77 -10.46 -28.71 5.18
C LYS A 77 -10.10 -27.24 4.98
N ASP A 78 -11.02 -26.51 4.38
CA ASP A 78 -10.86 -25.09 4.15
C ASP A 78 -10.89 -24.40 5.51
N THR A 79 -9.71 -24.21 6.11
CA THR A 79 -9.50 -23.36 7.28
C THR A 79 -9.52 -21.90 6.86
N THR A 80 -10.60 -21.48 6.19
CA THR A 80 -10.69 -20.19 5.49
C THR A 80 -10.70 -18.95 6.38
N ASN A 81 -10.66 -19.09 7.71
CA ASN A 81 -10.91 -17.99 8.65
C ASN A 81 -9.72 -17.54 9.51
N ASP A 82 -8.50 -18.06 9.30
CA ASP A 82 -7.37 -17.78 10.19
C ASP A 82 -6.44 -16.65 9.72
N TRP A 83 -6.81 -15.93 8.65
CA TRP A 83 -5.93 -14.94 8.03
C TRP A 83 -6.62 -13.59 7.79
N PHE A 84 -5.99 -12.52 8.23
CA PHE A 84 -6.30 -11.15 7.83
C PHE A 84 -5.73 -10.89 6.45
N LYS A 85 -6.52 -10.32 5.56
CA LYS A 85 -6.22 -10.17 4.13
C LYS A 85 -6.42 -8.74 3.68
N SER A 86 -5.50 -8.21 2.87
CA SER A 86 -5.66 -6.90 2.26
C SER A 86 -5.12 -6.88 0.84
N CYS A 87 -5.84 -6.17 -0.04
CA CYS A 87 -5.35 -5.85 -1.36
C CYS A 87 -5.85 -4.50 -1.86
N VAL A 88 -4.97 -3.79 -2.58
CA VAL A 88 -5.32 -2.63 -3.40
C VAL A 88 -4.85 -2.85 -4.84
N SER A 89 -5.68 -2.45 -5.80
CA SER A 89 -5.36 -2.53 -7.22
C SER A 89 -5.09 -1.14 -7.80
N SER A 90 -4.11 -1.04 -8.68
CA SER A 90 -3.80 0.19 -9.43
C SER A 90 -4.71 0.42 -10.65
N TYR A 91 -5.78 -0.36 -10.76
CA TYR A 91 -6.82 -0.23 -11.77
C TYR A 91 -8.18 -0.44 -11.12
N GLN A 92 -9.27 -0.08 -11.81
CA GLN A 92 -10.65 -0.24 -11.32
C GLN A 92 -11.13 -1.71 -11.29
N ASN A 93 -10.25 -2.64 -10.96
CA ASN A 93 -10.56 -4.05 -10.80
C ASN A 93 -10.76 -4.43 -9.33
N THR A 94 -11.59 -5.45 -9.12
CA THR A 94 -11.68 -6.12 -7.83
C THR A 94 -10.37 -6.86 -7.58
N CYS A 95 -9.67 -6.53 -6.50
CA CYS A 95 -8.56 -7.34 -6.03
C CYS A 95 -9.00 -8.28 -4.91
N SER A 96 -8.35 -9.44 -4.84
CA SER A 96 -8.47 -10.40 -3.74
C SER A 96 -7.07 -10.83 -3.28
N ALA A 97 -6.98 -11.21 -2.02
CA ALA A 97 -5.80 -11.82 -1.42
C ALA A 97 -6.14 -13.24 -0.95
N GLU A 98 -5.19 -14.14 -1.12
CA GLU A 98 -5.31 -15.55 -0.80
C GLU A 98 -4.57 -15.93 0.49
N SER A 99 -4.63 -17.18 0.92
CA SER A 99 -3.69 -17.70 1.93
C SER A 99 -2.36 -18.04 1.27
N LYS A 100 -1.27 -18.09 2.05
CA LYS A 100 0.09 -18.39 1.56
C LYS A 100 0.22 -19.68 0.71
N ASP A 101 -0.67 -20.64 0.94
CA ASP A 101 -0.65 -21.96 0.28
C ASP A 101 -1.37 -21.97 -1.09
N THR A 102 -2.06 -20.89 -1.45
CA THR A 102 -2.95 -20.84 -2.63
C THR A 102 -2.83 -19.52 -3.41
N ILE A 103 -1.64 -18.94 -3.48
CA ILE A 103 -1.42 -17.64 -4.14
C ILE A 103 -1.65 -17.78 -5.64
N LYS A 104 -2.58 -16.98 -6.17
CA LYS A 104 -2.80 -16.88 -7.62
C LYS A 104 -1.87 -15.85 -8.22
N ILE A 105 -1.14 -16.25 -9.26
CA ILE A 105 -0.34 -15.37 -10.12
C ILE A 105 -0.79 -15.54 -11.57
N TYR A 106 -0.35 -14.62 -12.44
CA TYR A 106 -0.89 -14.50 -13.79
C TYR A 106 0.23 -14.43 -14.82
N ASN A 107 0.16 -15.32 -15.79
CA ASN A 107 0.99 -15.25 -17.00
C ASN A 107 0.27 -14.35 -18.00
N LEU A 108 0.96 -13.32 -18.45
CA LEU A 108 0.40 -12.27 -19.31
C LEU A 108 0.86 -12.47 -20.74
N LYS A 109 -0.06 -12.31 -21.69
CA LYS A 109 0.24 -12.34 -23.12
C LYS A 109 -0.30 -11.07 -23.77
N THR A 110 0.60 -10.31 -24.37
CA THR A 110 0.26 -9.08 -25.11
C THR A 110 0.43 -9.32 -26.60
N GLU A 111 -0.62 -9.04 -27.36
CA GLU A 111 -0.64 -9.13 -28.82
C GLU A 111 -0.95 -7.75 -29.42
N GLU A 112 -0.22 -7.36 -30.45
CA GLU A 112 -0.55 -6.16 -31.21
C GLU A 112 -1.86 -6.41 -31.97
N ASN A 113 -2.88 -5.60 -31.68
CA ASN A 113 -4.14 -5.64 -32.41
C ASN A 113 -4.23 -4.41 -33.32
N ASP A 114 -4.02 -4.61 -34.62
CA ASP A 114 -4.22 -3.58 -35.63
C ASP A 114 -5.71 -3.53 -36.01
N THR A 115 -6.45 -2.69 -35.28
CA THR A 115 -7.88 -2.50 -35.51
C THR A 115 -8.19 -1.39 -36.52
N GLY A 116 -7.17 -0.84 -37.22
CA GLY A 116 -7.35 0.27 -38.16
C GLY A 116 -7.70 1.63 -37.52
N ILE A 117 -7.78 1.72 -36.18
CA ILE A 117 -7.98 2.97 -35.39
C ILE A 117 -6.72 3.23 -34.52
N GLY A 118 -5.56 2.70 -34.94
CA GLY A 118 -4.30 2.73 -34.22
C GLY A 118 -3.99 1.42 -33.47
N PRO A 119 -2.72 1.17 -33.11
CA PRO A 119 -2.33 -0.03 -32.38
C PRO A 119 -2.95 0.01 -30.99
N ARG A 120 -3.86 -0.93 -30.69
CA ARG A 120 -4.27 -1.20 -29.31
C ARG A 120 -3.76 -2.57 -28.95
N ASN A 121 -2.69 -2.63 -28.19
CA ASN A 121 -2.20 -3.90 -27.68
C ASN A 121 -3.29 -4.54 -26.82
N LYS A 122 -3.62 -5.80 -27.12
CA LYS A 122 -4.55 -6.60 -26.34
C LYS A 122 -3.74 -7.45 -25.37
N THR A 123 -3.99 -7.32 -24.07
CA THR A 123 -3.35 -8.13 -23.03
C THR A 123 -4.35 -9.08 -22.39
N THR A 124 -4.00 -10.36 -22.36
CA THR A 124 -4.78 -11.43 -21.73
C THR A 124 -3.98 -12.08 -20.60
N GLU A 125 -4.67 -12.74 -19.68
CA GLU A 125 -4.04 -13.41 -18.53
C GLU A 125 -4.50 -14.86 -18.37
N HIS A 126 -3.57 -15.72 -17.93
CA HIS A 126 -3.85 -17.08 -17.49
C HIS A 126 -3.37 -17.26 -16.05
N SER A 127 -4.25 -17.69 -15.15
CA SER A 127 -3.93 -17.87 -13.74
C SER A 127 -3.20 -19.19 -13.48
N GLN A 128 -2.24 -19.18 -12.56
CA GLN A 128 -1.62 -20.36 -11.97
C GLN A 128 -1.52 -20.19 -10.45
N ILE A 129 -1.49 -21.30 -9.72
CA ILE A 129 -1.32 -21.30 -8.26
C ILE A 129 0.14 -21.59 -7.94
N ILE A 130 0.71 -20.82 -7.02
CA ILE A 130 2.03 -21.07 -6.43
C ILE A 130 1.90 -21.25 -4.91
N ILE A 131 2.89 -21.93 -4.34
CA ILE A 131 3.08 -22.07 -2.89
C ILE A 131 4.30 -21.25 -2.52
N LEU A 132 4.14 -20.31 -1.58
CA LEU A 132 5.25 -19.47 -1.15
C LEU A 132 6.25 -20.26 -0.30
N GLN A 133 7.53 -20.04 -0.57
CA GLN A 133 8.64 -20.43 0.31
C GLN A 133 9.02 -19.25 1.20
N VAL A 134 9.62 -19.53 2.35
CA VAL A 134 10.14 -18.48 3.24
C VAL A 134 11.16 -17.62 2.48
N GLY A 135 11.07 -16.31 2.64
CA GLY A 135 11.86 -15.32 1.90
C GLY A 135 11.18 -14.86 0.60
N ASP A 136 11.99 -14.45 -0.37
CA ASP A 136 11.52 -13.86 -1.61
C ASP A 136 11.14 -14.91 -2.66
N ASN A 137 9.93 -14.76 -3.20
CA ASN A 137 9.33 -15.59 -4.25
C ASN A 137 9.13 -14.70 -5.47
N ASN A 138 9.84 -14.99 -6.55
CA ASN A 138 9.94 -14.14 -7.72
C ASN A 138 9.48 -14.86 -8.98
N GLY A 139 8.83 -14.12 -9.88
CA GLY A 139 8.68 -14.50 -11.28
C GLY A 139 8.49 -13.28 -12.15
N ASP A 140 8.29 -13.49 -13.44
CA ASP A 140 8.26 -12.39 -14.44
C ASP A 140 7.25 -11.29 -14.07
N ASN A 141 6.10 -11.70 -13.52
CA ASN A 141 4.95 -10.84 -13.28
C ASN A 141 4.59 -10.70 -11.80
N TYR A 142 5.44 -11.14 -10.86
CA TYR A 142 5.12 -11.07 -9.43
C TYR A 142 6.36 -11.07 -8.54
N HIS A 143 6.17 -10.58 -7.32
CA HIS A 143 7.13 -10.71 -6.23
C HIS A 143 6.38 -10.78 -4.91
N PHE A 144 6.58 -11.83 -4.14
CA PHE A 144 6.06 -11.96 -2.77
C PHE A 144 7.17 -12.32 -1.81
N THR A 145 7.17 -11.71 -0.63
CA THR A 145 8.04 -12.07 0.48
C THR A 145 7.20 -12.74 1.56
N LEU A 146 7.54 -13.97 1.93
CA LEU A 146 7.00 -14.67 3.10
C LEU A 146 7.98 -14.51 4.27
N LEU A 147 7.50 -14.07 5.43
CA LEU A 147 8.36 -13.88 6.60
C LEU A 147 8.90 -15.21 7.15
N ASP A 148 10.05 -15.17 7.83
CA ASP A 148 10.74 -16.34 8.38
C ASP A 148 9.91 -17.15 9.37
N ASN A 149 9.04 -16.47 10.11
CA ASN A 149 8.11 -17.07 11.07
C ASN A 149 6.86 -17.66 10.39
N ASN A 150 6.78 -17.57 9.05
CA ASN A 150 5.67 -18.04 8.23
C ASN A 150 4.30 -17.41 8.56
N SER A 151 4.28 -16.30 9.30
CA SER A 151 3.06 -15.70 9.86
C SER A 151 2.42 -14.65 8.95
N MET A 152 3.09 -14.28 7.86
CA MET A 152 2.67 -13.22 6.97
C MET A 152 3.41 -13.29 5.65
N TYR A 153 2.74 -12.93 4.54
CA TYR A 153 3.40 -12.52 3.31
C TYR A 153 2.92 -11.16 2.82
N TYR A 154 3.74 -10.50 1.99
CA TYR A 154 3.39 -9.27 1.29
C TYR A 154 4.04 -9.22 -0.09
N GLY A 155 3.52 -8.39 -0.99
CA GLY A 155 4.11 -8.21 -2.31
C GLY A 155 3.13 -7.71 -3.35
N TYR A 156 3.38 -8.09 -4.60
CA TYR A 156 2.56 -7.70 -5.74
C TYR A 156 2.49 -8.79 -6.80
N ARG A 157 1.46 -8.67 -7.65
CA ARG A 157 1.35 -9.40 -8.92
C ARG A 157 0.82 -8.45 -10.00
N GLN A 158 1.25 -8.66 -11.24
CA GLN A 158 0.67 -8.02 -12.40
C GLN A 158 -0.57 -8.76 -12.86
N ARG A 159 -1.47 -8.00 -13.48
CA ARG A 159 -2.77 -8.44 -14.00
C ARG A 159 -3.04 -7.76 -15.33
N ALA A 160 -3.81 -8.41 -16.19
CA ALA A 160 -4.39 -7.74 -17.35
C ALA A 160 -5.55 -6.83 -16.91
N ASN A 161 -5.70 -5.67 -17.53
CA ASN A 161 -6.89 -4.84 -17.35
C ASN A 161 -8.14 -5.62 -17.81
N SER A 162 -9.29 -5.36 -17.18
CA SER A 162 -10.54 -6.07 -17.53
C SER A 162 -11.04 -5.74 -18.94
N ASP A 163 -10.64 -4.59 -19.49
CA ASP A 163 -10.88 -4.18 -20.88
C ASP A 163 -9.76 -4.65 -21.85
N GLU A 164 -8.79 -5.42 -21.36
CA GLU A 164 -7.64 -5.96 -22.08
C GLU A 164 -6.69 -4.90 -22.67
N THR A 165 -6.83 -3.62 -22.30
CA THR A 165 -6.06 -2.50 -22.91
C THR A 165 -4.66 -2.29 -22.32
N GLY A 166 -4.23 -3.17 -21.40
CA GLY A 166 -2.96 -3.05 -20.72
C GLY A 166 -2.86 -3.95 -19.51
N ILE A 167 -1.93 -3.60 -18.63
CA ILE A 167 -1.67 -4.29 -17.37
C ILE A 167 -1.94 -3.36 -16.18
N HIS A 168 -1.93 -3.91 -14.96
CA HIS A 168 -1.91 -3.18 -13.69
C HIS A 168 -1.31 -4.05 -12.58
N TYR A 169 -1.09 -3.49 -11.39
CA TYR A 169 -0.63 -4.25 -10.23
C TYR A 169 -1.70 -4.37 -9.15
N ASP A 170 -1.79 -5.57 -8.60
CA ASP A 170 -2.38 -5.83 -7.31
C ASP A 170 -1.26 -5.79 -6.25
N LEU A 171 -1.42 -4.98 -5.20
CA LEU A 171 -0.52 -4.92 -4.05
C LEU A 171 -1.20 -5.58 -2.85
N ILE A 172 -0.58 -6.64 -2.31
CA ILE A 172 -1.23 -7.62 -1.45
C ILE A 172 -0.41 -7.84 -0.18
N TYR A 173 -1.09 -7.98 0.96
CA TYR A 173 -0.51 -8.67 2.11
C TYR A 173 -1.55 -9.53 2.82
N THR A 174 -1.09 -10.52 3.56
CA THR A 174 -1.93 -11.40 4.37
C THR A 174 -1.17 -11.85 5.62
N ILE A 175 -1.86 -11.88 6.77
CA ILE A 175 -1.30 -12.08 8.11
C ILE A 175 -2.11 -13.16 8.84
N GLU A 176 -1.46 -14.09 9.54
CA GLU A 176 -2.15 -15.01 10.45
C GLU A 176 -2.82 -14.20 11.56
N ASN A 177 -4.09 -14.45 11.83
CA ASN A 177 -4.86 -13.70 12.83
C ASN A 177 -4.20 -13.73 14.22
N GLN A 178 -3.53 -14.83 14.56
CA GLN A 178 -2.79 -14.97 15.82
C GLN A 178 -1.52 -14.11 15.92
N ALA A 179 -0.94 -13.71 14.79
CA ALA A 179 0.22 -12.84 14.73
C ALA A 179 -0.17 -11.35 14.69
N LEU A 180 -1.45 -11.06 14.42
CA LEU A 180 -2.00 -9.71 14.32
C LEU A 180 -2.13 -9.08 15.71
N ILE A 181 -1.70 -7.83 15.82
CA ILE A 181 -1.87 -7.02 17.02
C ILE A 181 -3.06 -6.09 16.82
N GLY A 182 -3.98 -6.09 17.79
CA GLY A 182 -5.16 -5.22 17.78
C GLY A 182 -4.78 -3.74 17.89
N ASP A 183 -4.28 -3.33 19.06
CA ASP A 183 -3.96 -1.93 19.35
C ASP A 183 -2.54 -1.77 19.92
N ILE A 184 -1.94 -0.61 19.63
CA ILE A 184 -0.69 -0.18 20.27
C ILE A 184 -0.98 0.67 21.53
N PRO A 185 -0.09 0.65 22.54
CA PRO A 185 -0.21 1.53 23.70
C PRO A 185 -0.22 3.02 23.31
N ARG A 186 -0.92 3.88 24.08
CA ARG A 186 -0.96 5.33 23.79
C ARG A 186 0.41 6.00 23.82
N ASN A 187 1.32 5.53 24.66
CA ASN A 187 2.69 6.02 24.78
C ASN A 187 3.69 5.22 23.90
N TYR A 188 3.21 4.55 22.85
CA TYR A 188 4.06 3.72 22.00
C TYR A 188 5.14 4.56 21.31
N THR A 189 6.39 4.10 21.43
CA THR A 189 7.57 4.72 20.81
C THR A 189 8.41 3.64 20.15
N ALA A 190 8.74 3.82 18.88
CA ALA A 190 9.54 2.90 18.08
C ALA A 190 10.02 3.56 16.79
N THR A 191 11.08 3.01 16.21
CA THR A 191 11.55 3.36 14.87
C THR A 191 11.42 2.13 13.97
N TYR A 192 10.80 2.29 12.81
CA TYR A 192 10.72 1.26 11.78
C TYR A 192 11.47 1.72 10.54
N LYS A 193 12.26 0.81 9.95
CA LYS A 193 12.97 1.07 8.70
C LYS A 193 12.94 -0.14 7.79
N LYS A 194 12.95 0.08 6.48
CA LYS A 194 13.17 -0.97 5.48
C LYS A 194 13.58 -0.38 4.14
N ASN A 195 14.68 -0.90 3.59
CA ASN A 195 15.04 -0.62 2.20
C ASN A 195 14.03 -1.28 1.28
N HIS A 196 13.56 -0.53 0.28
CA HIS A 196 12.48 -0.97 -0.62
C HIS A 196 11.17 -1.38 0.09
N GLY A 197 10.96 -0.92 1.33
CA GLY A 197 9.77 -1.25 2.12
C GLY A 197 8.49 -0.54 1.67
N PHE A 198 8.59 0.45 0.78
CA PHE A 198 7.44 1.13 0.21
C PHE A 198 7.30 0.82 -1.28
N ILE A 199 6.32 0.00 -1.65
CA ILE A 199 6.03 -0.38 -3.04
C ILE A 199 4.85 0.46 -3.51
N TYR A 200 4.97 1.15 -4.65
CA TYR A 200 3.91 2.03 -5.14
C TYR A 200 3.81 2.05 -6.66
N THR A 201 2.63 2.39 -7.16
CA THR A 201 2.35 2.52 -8.59
C THR A 201 1.27 3.59 -8.81
N PRO A 202 1.40 4.45 -9.84
CA PRO A 202 0.32 5.35 -10.24
C PRO A 202 -0.91 4.58 -10.73
N TYR A 203 -2.08 5.21 -10.72
CA TYR A 203 -3.19 4.72 -11.55
C TYR A 203 -2.94 5.05 -13.02
N ASN A 204 -3.51 4.20 -13.90
CA ASN A 204 -3.42 4.22 -15.36
C ASN A 204 -3.11 5.59 -16.00
N LEU A 205 -2.08 5.62 -16.84
CA LEU A 205 -1.95 6.60 -17.91
C LEU A 205 -2.10 5.87 -19.25
N SER A 206 -2.96 6.39 -20.13
CA SER A 206 -3.24 6.06 -21.55
C SER A 206 -2.54 4.88 -22.27
N SER A 207 -3.17 4.36 -23.33
CA SER A 207 -2.74 3.21 -24.16
C SER A 207 -1.39 3.34 -24.90
N ILE A 208 -0.66 4.45 -24.73
CA ILE A 208 0.67 4.72 -25.33
C ILE A 208 1.74 5.01 -24.28
N SER A 209 1.35 5.23 -23.03
CA SER A 209 2.28 5.47 -21.93
C SER A 209 2.75 4.13 -21.36
N GLU A 210 3.97 4.15 -20.86
CA GLU A 210 4.69 3.12 -20.09
C GLU A 210 3.85 2.62 -18.90
N ASN A 211 2.81 1.86 -19.22
CA ASN A 211 1.79 1.43 -18.28
C ASN A 211 2.44 0.58 -17.18
N ASN A 212 2.37 1.11 -15.95
CA ASN A 212 2.66 0.46 -14.67
C ASN A 212 4.15 0.29 -14.35
N ILE A 213 4.78 1.40 -13.96
CA ILE A 213 6.05 1.31 -13.27
C ILE A 213 5.78 1.06 -11.79
N LEU A 214 6.00 -0.19 -11.39
CA LEU A 214 6.11 -0.52 -9.98
C LEU A 214 7.43 0.08 -9.47
N LYS A 215 7.31 1.02 -8.53
CA LYS A 215 8.43 1.69 -7.90
C LYS A 215 8.60 1.18 -6.47
N LYS A 216 9.81 1.31 -5.94
CA LYS A 216 10.15 0.98 -4.57
C LYS A 216 10.82 2.18 -3.91
N GLY A 217 10.58 2.40 -2.62
CA GLY A 217 11.19 3.44 -1.81
C GLY A 217 11.69 2.89 -0.48
N ASN A 218 12.74 3.52 0.07
CA ASN A 218 13.25 3.22 1.39
C ASN A 218 12.38 3.96 2.42
N VAL A 219 11.84 3.23 3.39
CA VAL A 219 10.92 3.80 4.38
C VAL A 219 11.59 3.96 5.73
N GLU A 220 11.33 5.09 6.38
CA GLU A 220 11.64 5.35 7.78
C GLU A 220 10.43 5.95 8.50
N ILE A 221 9.99 5.30 9.59
CA ILE A 221 8.84 5.72 10.38
C ILE A 221 9.23 5.81 11.85
N TYR A 222 8.77 6.87 12.49
CA TYR A 222 9.03 7.22 13.88
C TYR A 222 7.71 7.33 14.63
N TYR A 223 7.51 6.45 15.59
CA TYR A 223 6.46 6.54 16.60
C TYR A 223 7.01 7.26 17.83
N ARG A 224 6.34 8.31 18.29
CA ARG A 224 6.65 9.03 19.53
C ARG A 224 5.36 9.35 20.28
N ASP A 225 5.16 8.71 21.42
CA ASP A 225 3.94 8.82 22.23
C ASP A 225 2.67 8.62 21.39
N GLY A 226 2.67 7.58 20.54
CA GLY A 226 1.56 7.24 19.66
C GLY A 226 1.38 8.15 18.43
N ASN A 227 2.14 9.24 18.31
CA ASN A 227 2.17 10.08 17.10
C ASN A 227 3.16 9.53 16.09
N VAL A 228 2.85 9.69 14.80
CA VAL A 228 3.67 9.17 13.71
C VAL A 228 4.22 10.29 12.86
N THR A 229 5.52 10.23 12.61
CA THR A 229 6.19 10.96 11.52
C THR A 229 7.05 10.00 10.73
N GLY A 230 7.36 10.32 9.49
CA GLY A 230 8.22 9.47 8.68
C GLY A 230 8.40 10.01 7.27
N ASP A 231 9.23 9.29 6.54
CA ASP A 231 9.65 9.64 5.20
C ASP A 231 9.80 8.37 4.36
N VAL A 232 9.49 8.51 3.07
CA VAL A 232 9.89 7.55 2.05
C VAL A 232 10.86 8.25 1.12
N TYR A 233 11.99 7.62 0.90
CA TYR A 233 13.07 8.10 0.05
C TYR A 233 13.16 7.30 -1.24
N HIS A 234 13.64 7.93 -2.31
CA HIS A 234 14.07 7.19 -3.49
C HIS A 234 15.21 6.23 -3.09
N PRO A 235 15.29 5.00 -3.64
CA PRO A 235 16.31 4.03 -3.26
C PRO A 235 17.74 4.57 -3.31
N ASP A 236 18.01 5.38 -4.34
CA ASP A 236 19.33 5.96 -4.61
C ASP A 236 19.54 7.36 -3.99
N ASN A 237 18.52 7.95 -3.34
CA ASN A 237 18.61 9.29 -2.76
C ASN A 237 17.87 9.39 -1.42
N GLN A 238 18.65 9.45 -0.33
CA GLN A 238 18.15 9.55 1.04
C GLN A 238 18.06 11.00 1.57
N THR A 239 18.39 12.01 0.77
CA THR A 239 18.37 13.40 1.22
C THR A 239 16.97 14.00 1.11
N ASN A 240 16.26 13.67 0.04
CA ASN A 240 14.99 14.28 -0.31
C ASN A 240 13.88 13.23 -0.31
N ALA A 241 12.97 13.32 0.66
CA ALA A 241 11.84 12.41 0.73
C ALA A 241 10.90 12.62 -0.48
N ILE A 242 10.45 11.52 -1.08
CA ILE A 242 9.47 11.47 -2.17
C ILE A 242 8.04 11.33 -1.64
N PHE A 243 7.87 10.75 -0.45
CA PHE A 243 6.64 10.84 0.34
C PHE A 243 6.95 11.23 1.79
N LYS A 244 6.02 11.97 2.40
CA LYS A 244 5.97 12.28 3.83
C LYS A 244 4.90 11.42 4.50
N ILE A 245 5.22 10.88 5.67
CA ILE A 245 4.30 10.09 6.49
C ILE A 245 4.00 10.88 7.77
N THR A 246 2.72 11.02 8.08
CA THR A 246 2.24 11.59 9.35
C THR A 246 1.08 10.76 9.87
N GLY A 247 0.70 10.90 11.14
CA GLY A 247 -0.49 10.22 11.65
C GLY A 247 -0.45 9.96 13.14
N SER A 248 -1.30 9.05 13.59
CA SER A 248 -1.34 8.57 14.97
C SER A 248 -1.89 7.15 15.06
N GLY A 249 -1.39 6.39 16.03
CA GLY A 249 -1.80 4.98 16.20
C GLY A 249 -1.55 4.17 14.93
N ASN A 250 -2.61 3.53 14.45
CA ASN A 250 -2.58 2.70 13.25
C ASN A 250 -2.88 3.49 11.97
N GLN A 251 -3.31 4.75 12.07
CA GLN A 251 -3.70 5.53 10.90
C GLN A 251 -2.57 6.46 10.45
N LEU A 252 -2.09 6.23 9.23
CA LEU A 252 -1.08 7.02 8.57
C LEU A 252 -1.70 7.83 7.43
N THR A 253 -1.30 9.09 7.29
CA THR A 253 -1.44 9.87 6.07
C THR A 253 -0.11 9.88 5.34
N ILE A 254 -0.14 9.46 4.07
CA ILE A 254 1.03 9.42 3.20
C ILE A 254 0.80 10.45 2.09
N ALA A 255 1.71 11.41 1.97
CA ALA A 255 1.60 12.51 1.01
C ALA A 255 2.82 12.56 0.10
N SER A 256 2.63 12.58 -1.22
CA SER A 256 3.72 12.80 -2.16
C SER A 256 4.31 14.20 -1.99
N THR A 257 5.63 14.32 -2.10
CA THR A 257 6.32 15.63 -2.00
C THR A 257 6.58 16.20 -3.39
N LYS A 258 7.20 17.38 -3.46
CA LYS A 258 7.70 17.93 -4.73
C LYS A 258 8.75 17.04 -5.42
N ASN A 259 9.47 16.22 -4.64
CA ASN A 259 10.57 15.38 -5.13
C ASN A 259 10.06 14.06 -5.75
N ILE A 260 8.74 13.78 -5.69
CA ILE A 260 8.18 12.58 -6.36
C ILE A 260 8.45 12.57 -7.86
N ARG A 261 8.66 13.75 -8.46
CA ARG A 261 9.05 13.94 -9.86
C ARG A 261 10.40 13.31 -10.18
N ASP A 262 11.27 13.11 -9.19
CA ASP A 262 12.58 12.48 -9.36
C ASP A 262 12.46 10.95 -9.44
N SER A 263 11.25 10.39 -9.27
CA SER A 263 11.02 8.94 -9.27
C SER A 263 10.51 8.39 -10.61
N ASP A 264 10.58 9.17 -11.70
CA ASP A 264 10.07 8.82 -13.03
C ASP A 264 8.67 8.20 -12.95
N THR A 265 7.74 8.94 -12.35
CA THR A 265 6.34 8.55 -12.15
C THR A 265 5.42 9.72 -12.50
N SER A 266 4.17 9.40 -12.82
CA SER A 266 3.12 10.37 -13.11
C SER A 266 2.35 10.86 -11.89
N ILE A 267 2.74 10.40 -10.70
CA ILE A 267 2.16 10.87 -9.43
C ILE A 267 2.50 12.35 -9.25
N GLU A 268 1.49 13.16 -8.99
CA GLU A 268 1.69 14.58 -8.74
C GLU A 268 2.06 14.86 -7.27
N PRO A 269 2.75 15.97 -6.98
CA PRO A 269 2.98 16.42 -5.61
C PRO A 269 1.67 16.69 -4.83
N ASN A 270 1.71 16.47 -3.52
CA ASN A 270 0.61 16.68 -2.57
C ASN A 270 -0.61 15.77 -2.77
N GLU A 271 -0.47 14.69 -3.55
CA GLU A 271 -1.44 13.60 -3.54
C GLU A 271 -1.37 12.85 -2.21
N LYS A 272 -2.52 12.48 -1.65
CA LYS A 272 -2.63 11.90 -0.31
C LYS A 272 -3.39 10.59 -0.33
N ALA A 273 -2.93 9.65 0.49
CA ALA A 273 -3.64 8.44 0.82
C ALA A 273 -3.64 8.23 2.34
N VAL A 274 -4.73 7.68 2.87
CA VAL A 274 -4.83 7.27 4.28
C VAL A 274 -4.64 5.77 4.36
N MET A 275 -3.67 5.32 5.13
CA MET A 275 -3.32 3.91 5.31
C MET A 275 -3.59 3.50 6.75
N ASP A 276 -4.40 2.46 6.94
CA ASP A 276 -4.48 1.76 8.22
C ASP A 276 -3.42 0.67 8.25
N VAL A 277 -2.42 0.79 9.13
CA VAL A 277 -1.35 -0.18 9.27
C VAL A 277 -1.68 -1.22 10.34
N LYS A 278 -1.20 -2.44 10.10
CA LYS A 278 -1.23 -3.54 11.05
C LYS A 278 0.14 -3.76 11.64
N PHE A 279 0.18 -4.06 12.93
CA PHE A 279 1.40 -4.44 13.62
C PHE A 279 1.42 -5.96 13.79
N ILE A 280 2.60 -6.55 13.65
CA ILE A 280 2.83 -7.99 13.73
C ILE A 280 4.00 -8.28 14.67
N HIS A 281 3.86 -9.32 15.49
CA HIS A 281 4.92 -9.84 16.35
C HIS A 281 5.97 -10.63 15.56
N SER A 282 7.23 -10.67 16.02
CA SER A 282 8.24 -11.55 15.40
C SER A 282 7.87 -13.03 15.51
N THR A 283 7.21 -13.42 16.61
CA THR A 283 6.65 -14.75 16.86
C THR A 283 5.41 -14.61 17.73
N GLN A 284 4.52 -15.60 17.74
CA GLN A 284 3.21 -15.54 18.39
C GLN A 284 3.26 -15.13 19.88
N ASP A 285 4.34 -15.48 20.60
CA ASP A 285 4.45 -15.25 22.04
C ASP A 285 5.29 -14.01 22.42
N ILE A 286 5.91 -13.34 21.45
CA ILE A 286 6.80 -12.20 21.71
C ILE A 286 6.06 -10.90 21.36
N LYS A 287 5.66 -10.15 22.39
CA LYS A 287 4.95 -8.88 22.23
C LYS A 287 5.83 -7.70 21.79
N ASP A 288 6.62 -7.86 20.73
CA ASP A 288 7.66 -6.91 20.32
C ASP A 288 7.24 -5.87 19.28
N TYR A 289 6.10 -6.09 18.61
CA TYR A 289 5.61 -5.25 17.52
C TYR A 289 6.67 -5.14 16.41
N LYS A 290 7.28 -6.27 16.04
CA LYS A 290 8.45 -6.29 15.14
C LYS A 290 8.18 -5.67 13.77
N TYR A 291 7.00 -5.88 13.19
CA TYR A 291 6.71 -5.46 11.82
C TYR A 291 5.50 -4.53 11.78
N ILE A 292 5.50 -3.64 10.79
CA ILE A 292 4.32 -2.90 10.33
C ILE A 292 4.07 -3.17 8.86
N VAL A 293 2.79 -3.30 8.50
CA VAL A 293 2.36 -3.42 7.10
C VAL A 293 1.08 -2.64 6.85
N GLY A 294 0.91 -2.10 5.66
CA GLY A 294 -0.37 -1.56 5.23
C GLY A 294 -0.47 -1.45 3.72
N THR A 295 -1.69 -1.32 3.22
CA THR A 295 -1.96 -0.99 1.83
C THR A 295 -2.92 0.17 1.79
N SER A 296 -2.74 1.06 0.81
CA SER A 296 -3.59 2.22 0.66
C SER A 296 -3.60 2.67 -0.79
N LYS A 297 -4.56 3.50 -1.12
CA LYS A 297 -4.68 4.12 -2.43
C LYS A 297 -5.27 5.52 -2.28
N THR A 298 -4.96 6.42 -3.20
CA THR A 298 -5.47 7.79 -3.13
C THR A 298 -6.99 7.83 -3.19
N VAL A 299 -7.58 8.77 -2.45
CA VAL A 299 -9.02 9.03 -2.47
C VAL A 299 -9.32 10.01 -3.62
N GLY A 300 -10.33 9.68 -4.43
CA GLY A 300 -10.57 10.22 -5.77
C GLY A 300 -10.62 11.73 -5.89
N ASP A 301 -9.47 12.31 -6.25
CA ASP A 301 -9.42 13.54 -7.03
C ASP A 301 -9.33 13.14 -8.51
N PRO A 302 -10.42 13.24 -9.29
CA PRO A 302 -10.43 12.81 -10.68
C PRO A 302 -9.54 13.69 -11.58
N SER A 303 -9.03 14.82 -11.07
CA SER A 303 -8.09 15.69 -11.79
C SER A 303 -6.63 15.22 -11.66
N LYS A 304 -6.36 14.22 -10.81
CA LYS A 304 -5.01 13.73 -10.53
C LYS A 304 -4.86 12.27 -10.93
N THR A 305 -3.62 11.90 -11.23
CA THR A 305 -3.27 10.51 -11.56
C THR A 305 -3.70 9.57 -10.45
N GLY A 306 -3.39 9.88 -9.19
CA GLY A 306 -3.63 8.95 -8.09
C GLY A 306 -2.63 7.79 -8.07
N TRP A 307 -2.61 7.03 -6.97
CA TRP A 307 -1.69 5.90 -6.80
C TRP A 307 -2.20 4.88 -5.78
N SER A 308 -1.63 3.69 -5.85
CA SER A 308 -1.74 2.62 -4.84
C SER A 308 -0.37 2.31 -4.25
N ALA A 309 -0.33 1.94 -2.97
CA ALA A 309 0.90 1.54 -2.31
C ALA A 309 0.71 0.42 -1.28
N LEU A 310 1.82 -0.28 -1.04
CA LEU A 310 2.05 -1.22 0.04
C LEU A 310 3.26 -0.74 0.84
N LEU A 311 3.11 -0.72 2.15
CA LEU A 311 4.15 -0.40 3.11
C LEU A 311 4.46 -1.66 3.91
N PHE A 312 5.75 -1.96 4.07
CA PHE A 312 6.28 -2.93 5.02
C PHE A 312 7.55 -2.36 5.66
N ALA A 313 7.65 -2.41 6.98
CA ALA A 313 8.86 -1.97 7.69
C ALA A 313 9.11 -2.76 8.97
N GLU A 314 10.38 -2.79 9.39
CA GLU A 314 10.85 -3.55 10.54
C GLU A 314 11.33 -2.64 11.65
N LYS A 315 10.94 -2.96 12.88
CA LYS A 315 11.40 -2.27 14.08
C LYS A 315 12.91 -2.46 14.24
N GLN A 316 13.60 -1.33 14.46
CA GLN A 316 15.04 -1.26 14.70
C GLN A 316 15.38 -1.56 16.16
#